data_AF-A0A6N2LIR4-F1
#
_entry.id   AF-A0A6N2LIR4-F1
#
_cell.length_a   1.000
_cell.length_b   1.000
_cell.length_c   1.000
_cell.angle_alpha   90.00
_cell.angle_beta   90.00
_cell.angle_gamma   90.00
#
_symmetry.space_group_name_H-M   'P 1'
#
loop_
_entity.id
_entity.type
_entity.pdbx_description
1 polymer ?
#
loop_
_entity_poly.entity_id
_entity_poly.type
_entity_poly.pdbx_seq_one_letter_code
_entity_poly.pdbx_strand_id
1 'polypeptide(L)'
;MIYHYMRIGRLKVYTDNLADFHLILDVVPILARLYFRGKLPVSLSYVQTSVLLCVGLQQRNITFIEEQMKLERTQILSLFMKVMKKLYKYLHGIASKDVESTLPRLKERELRPHSISVDDDLKEAAKQVEVMG
;
A
#
# COMPACT_ATOMS: atom_id res chain seq x y z
N MET A 1 -2.82 -10.61 14.97
CA MET A 1 -2.58 -9.38 14.17
C MET A 1 -1.21 -9.36 13.47
N ILE A 2 -0.11 -9.81 14.09
CA ILE A 2 1.26 -9.73 13.53
C ILE A 2 1.43 -10.44 12.17
N TYR A 3 0.85 -11.65 12.01
CA TYR A 3 0.97 -12.42 10.77
C TYR A 3 0.31 -11.76 9.55
N HIS A 4 -0.71 -10.92 9.74
CA HIS A 4 -1.39 -10.24 8.63
C HIS A 4 -0.53 -9.08 8.08
N TYR A 5 0.07 -8.29 8.98
CA TYR A 5 0.95 -7.17 8.62
C TYR A 5 2.20 -7.64 7.87
N MET A 6 2.80 -8.76 8.30
CA MET A 6 3.99 -9.32 7.67
C MET A 6 3.74 -9.81 6.23
N ARG A 7 2.50 -10.19 5.89
CA ARG A 7 2.13 -10.62 4.53
C ARG A 7 2.02 -9.45 3.56
N ILE A 8 1.45 -8.32 3.99
CA ILE A 8 1.36 -7.11 3.16
C ILE A 8 2.76 -6.49 2.96
N GLY A 9 3.58 -6.47 4.01
CA GLY A 9 4.97 -5.98 3.92
C GLY A 9 5.80 -6.75 2.90
N ARG A 10 5.73 -8.09 2.90
CA ARG A 10 6.44 -8.93 1.90
C ARG A 10 5.94 -8.69 0.48
N LEU A 11 4.62 -8.54 0.31
CA LEU A 11 4.04 -8.21 -0.98
C LEU A 11 4.55 -6.85 -1.50
N LYS A 12 4.63 -5.83 -0.62
CA LYS A 12 5.19 -4.52 -0.95
C LYS A 12 6.63 -4.63 -1.46
N VAL A 13 7.51 -5.30 -0.69
CA VAL A 13 8.93 -5.46 -1.04
C VAL A 13 9.08 -6.13 -2.41
N TYR A 14 8.30 -7.18 -2.67
CA TYR A 14 8.27 -7.82 -3.98
C TYR A 14 7.80 -6.86 -5.09
N THR A 15 6.68 -6.14 -4.88
CA THR A 15 6.15 -5.21 -5.88
C THR A 15 7.06 -4.00 -6.14
N ASP A 16 7.91 -3.65 -5.19
CA ASP A 16 8.94 -2.62 -5.35
C ASP A 16 10.20 -3.14 -6.07
N ASN A 17 10.18 -4.39 -6.55
CA ASN A 17 11.31 -5.09 -7.17
C ASN A 17 12.52 -5.26 -6.24
N LEU A 18 12.32 -5.25 -4.92
CA LEU A 18 13.38 -5.38 -3.92
C LEU A 18 13.62 -6.83 -3.47
N ALA A 19 12.80 -7.76 -3.94
CA ALA A 19 12.92 -9.18 -3.66
C ALA A 19 12.42 -10.04 -4.82
N ASP A 20 12.85 -11.29 -4.82
CA ASP A 20 12.41 -12.30 -5.77
C ASP A 20 11.01 -12.85 -5.43
N PHE A 21 10.31 -13.41 -6.43
CA PHE A 21 8.94 -13.91 -6.31
C PHE A 21 8.76 -15.04 -5.29
N HIS A 22 9.82 -15.81 -4.99
CA HIS A 22 9.76 -16.86 -3.96
C HIS A 22 9.37 -16.31 -2.57
N LEU A 23 9.64 -15.02 -2.29
CA LEU A 23 9.30 -14.37 -1.01
C LEU A 23 7.80 -14.38 -0.70
N ILE A 24 6.96 -14.36 -1.73
CA ILE A 24 5.51 -14.18 -1.61
C ILE A 24 4.70 -15.43 -1.94
N LEU A 25 5.33 -16.56 -2.31
CA LEU A 25 4.62 -17.75 -2.81
C LEU A 25 3.59 -18.32 -1.82
N ASP A 26 3.80 -18.19 -0.52
CA ASP A 26 2.82 -18.59 0.51
C ASP A 26 1.58 -17.68 0.57
N VAL A 27 1.71 -16.44 0.10
CA VAL A 27 0.63 -15.43 0.07
C VAL A 27 -0.20 -15.54 -1.21
N VAL A 28 0.41 -15.97 -2.33
CA VAL A 28 -0.25 -16.05 -3.64
C VAL A 28 -1.55 -16.87 -3.62
N PRO A 29 -1.63 -18.07 -3.00
CA PRO A 29 -2.87 -18.85 -2.97
C PRO A 29 -4.03 -18.11 -2.28
N ILE A 30 -3.72 -17.31 -1.26
CA ILE A 30 -4.74 -16.51 -0.55
C ILE A 30 -5.25 -15.40 -1.47
N LEU A 31 -4.34 -14.68 -2.12
CA LEU A 31 -4.70 -13.61 -3.07
C LEU A 31 -5.51 -14.14 -4.24
N ALA A 32 -5.10 -15.28 -4.81
CA ALA A 32 -5.83 -15.93 -5.89
C ALA A 32 -7.24 -16.35 -5.45
N ARG A 33 -7.40 -16.97 -4.27
CA ARG A 33 -8.73 -17.33 -3.76
C ARG A 33 -9.62 -16.10 -3.55
N LEU A 34 -9.09 -15.00 -3.03
CA LEU A 34 -9.86 -13.77 -2.85
C LEU A 34 -10.26 -13.17 -4.21
N TYR A 35 -9.35 -13.18 -5.18
CA TYR A 35 -9.59 -12.73 -6.54
C TYR A 35 -10.73 -13.52 -7.21
N PHE A 36 -10.59 -14.84 -7.30
CA PHE A 36 -11.57 -15.71 -7.98
C PHE A 36 -12.91 -15.82 -7.24
N ARG A 37 -12.97 -15.45 -5.95
CA ARG A 37 -14.24 -15.29 -5.21
C ARG A 37 -14.89 -13.91 -5.39
N GLY A 38 -14.34 -13.05 -6.24
CA GLY A 38 -14.86 -11.70 -6.49
C GLY A 38 -14.66 -10.74 -5.31
N LYS A 39 -13.78 -11.05 -4.35
CA LYS A 39 -13.48 -10.18 -3.20
C LYS A 39 -12.44 -9.12 -3.53
N LEU A 40 -11.71 -9.27 -4.63
CA LEU A 40 -10.76 -8.29 -5.14
C LEU A 40 -11.24 -7.79 -6.52
N PRO A 41 -11.98 -6.68 -6.60
CA PRO A 41 -12.47 -6.08 -7.85
C PRO A 41 -11.34 -5.43 -8.65
N VAL A 42 -10.37 -6.23 -9.08
CA VAL A 42 -9.20 -5.81 -9.84
C VAL A 42 -9.32 -6.33 -11.27
N SER A 43 -9.23 -5.47 -12.27
CA SER A 43 -9.28 -5.91 -13.67
C SER A 43 -7.94 -6.51 -14.10
N LEU A 44 -7.95 -7.81 -14.43
CA LEU A 44 -6.82 -8.54 -15.01
C LEU A 44 -7.15 -8.92 -16.46
N SER A 45 -6.15 -8.94 -17.33
CA SER A 45 -6.34 -9.54 -18.65
C SER A 45 -6.52 -11.06 -18.52
N TYR A 46 -7.03 -11.72 -19.57
CA TYR A 46 -7.15 -13.19 -19.57
C TYR A 46 -5.82 -13.87 -19.27
N VAL A 47 -4.73 -13.42 -19.92
CA VAL A 47 -3.38 -13.95 -19.70
C VAL A 47 -2.92 -13.75 -18.25
N GLN A 48 -3.14 -12.57 -17.66
CA GLN A 48 -2.82 -12.28 -16.26
C GLN A 48 -3.61 -13.19 -15.30
N THR A 49 -4.89 -13.40 -15.61
CA THR A 49 -5.78 -14.27 -14.82
C THR A 49 -5.34 -15.73 -14.89
N SER A 50 -4.95 -16.21 -16.08
CA SER A 50 -4.40 -17.56 -16.25
C SER A 50 -3.10 -17.75 -15.48
N VAL A 51 -2.18 -16.79 -15.51
CA VAL A 51 -0.94 -16.84 -14.71
C VAL A 51 -1.27 -16.91 -13.21
N LEU A 52 -2.21 -16.08 -12.72
CA LEU A 52 -2.63 -16.12 -11.31
C LEU A 52 -3.29 -17.46 -10.94
N LEU A 53 -4.09 -18.03 -11.84
CA LEU A 53 -4.72 -19.34 -11.66
C LEU A 53 -3.66 -20.45 -11.50
N CYS A 54 -2.71 -20.51 -12.44
CA CYS A 54 -1.67 -21.54 -12.48
C CYS A 54 -0.78 -21.48 -11.22
N VAL A 55 -0.28 -20.29 -10.86
CA VAL A 55 0.62 -20.14 -9.70
C VAL A 55 -0.14 -20.24 -8.39
N GLY A 56 -1.32 -19.61 -8.28
CA GLY A 56 -2.02 -19.45 -7.01
C GLY A 56 -2.94 -20.59 -6.63
N LEU A 57 -3.78 -21.06 -7.55
CA LEU A 57 -4.77 -22.10 -7.25
C LEU A 57 -4.29 -23.49 -7.66
N GLN A 58 -3.67 -23.62 -8.83
CA GLN A 58 -3.16 -24.91 -9.31
C GLN A 58 -1.77 -25.25 -8.74
N GLN A 59 -1.10 -24.28 -8.11
CA GLN A 59 0.24 -24.42 -7.52
C GLN A 59 1.27 -25.02 -8.50
N ARG A 60 1.19 -24.60 -9.76
CA ARG A 60 2.11 -25.02 -10.81
C ARG A 60 3.36 -24.14 -10.81
N ASN A 61 4.49 -24.73 -11.18
CA ASN A 61 5.76 -24.01 -11.33
C ASN A 61 5.80 -23.22 -12.64
N ILE A 62 6.79 -22.35 -12.78
CA ILE A 62 6.94 -21.49 -13.97
C ILE A 62 7.15 -22.31 -15.24
N THR A 63 7.92 -23.40 -15.18
CA THR A 63 8.19 -24.29 -16.33
C THR A 63 6.91 -24.89 -16.92
N PHE A 64 5.98 -25.33 -16.08
CA PHE A 64 4.68 -25.80 -16.53
C PHE A 64 3.91 -24.68 -17.26
N ILE A 65 3.97 -23.45 -16.76
CA ILE A 65 3.28 -22.30 -17.37
C ILE A 65 3.91 -21.93 -18.73
N GLU A 66 5.24 -22.04 -18.85
CA GLU A 66 5.96 -21.86 -20.12
C GLU A 66 5.41 -22.81 -21.19
N GLU A 67 5.26 -24.09 -20.86
CA GLU A 67 4.72 -25.11 -21.77
C GLU A 67 3.25 -24.86 -22.12
N GLN A 68 2.40 -24.55 -21.13
CA GLN A 68 0.96 -24.40 -21.35
C GLN A 68 0.60 -23.12 -22.10
N MET A 69 1.30 -22.01 -21.81
CA MET A 69 0.98 -20.70 -22.39
C MET A 69 1.83 -20.36 -23.61
N LYS A 70 2.89 -21.15 -23.91
CA LYS A 70 3.88 -20.86 -24.95
C LYS A 70 4.48 -19.47 -24.82
N LEU A 71 4.78 -19.07 -23.58
CA LEU A 71 5.40 -17.79 -23.24
C LEU A 71 6.76 -18.03 -22.61
N GLU A 72 7.70 -17.11 -22.84
CA GLU A 72 9.01 -17.19 -22.19
C GLU A 72 8.91 -16.91 -20.68
N ARG A 73 9.79 -17.55 -19.89
CA ARG A 73 9.93 -17.33 -18.44
C ARG A 73 9.82 -15.87 -18.02
N THR A 74 10.58 -15.00 -18.68
CA THR A 74 10.68 -13.57 -18.35
C THR A 74 9.34 -12.85 -18.55
N GLN A 75 8.57 -13.24 -19.58
CA GLN A 75 7.25 -12.70 -19.84
C GLN A 75 6.25 -13.15 -18.77
N ILE A 76 6.29 -14.42 -18.36
CA ILE A 76 5.44 -14.95 -17.29
C ILE A 76 5.73 -14.25 -15.96
N LEU A 77 7.00 -14.08 -15.60
CA LEU A 77 7.39 -13.35 -14.39
C LEU A 77 6.97 -11.87 -14.46
N SER A 78 7.08 -11.23 -15.62
CA SER A 78 6.58 -9.86 -15.83
C SER A 78 5.06 -9.77 -15.66
N LEU A 79 4.30 -10.72 -16.21
CA LEU A 79 2.85 -10.79 -16.05
C LEU A 79 2.47 -11.01 -14.58
N PHE A 80 3.16 -11.93 -13.92
CA PHE A 80 2.97 -12.23 -12.50
C PHE A 80 3.26 -11.00 -11.62
N MET A 81 4.36 -10.30 -11.86
CA MET A 81 4.69 -9.02 -11.19
C MET A 81 3.59 -7.97 -11.40
N LYS A 82 3.09 -7.82 -12.64
CA LYS A 82 1.97 -6.90 -12.95
C LYS A 82 0.71 -7.26 -12.18
N VAL A 83 0.38 -8.55 -12.03
CA VAL A 83 -0.76 -9.00 -11.23
C VAL A 83 -0.54 -8.60 -9.76
N MET A 84 0.60 -8.96 -9.18
CA MET A 84 0.88 -8.68 -7.77
C MET A 84 0.86 -7.17 -7.46
N LYS A 85 1.38 -6.33 -8.36
CA LYS A 85 1.29 -4.86 -8.25
C LYS A 85 -0.15 -4.36 -8.20
N LYS A 86 -1.03 -4.88 -9.07
CA LYS A 86 -2.45 -4.50 -9.08
C LYS A 86 -3.16 -4.92 -7.80
N LEU A 87 -2.91 -6.14 -7.32
CA LEU A 87 -3.51 -6.66 -6.08
C LEU A 87 -3.00 -5.88 -4.85
N TYR A 88 -1.69 -5.62 -4.78
CA TYR A 88 -1.10 -4.80 -3.73
C TYR A 88 -1.70 -3.39 -3.69
N LYS A 89 -1.79 -2.71 -4.85
CA LYS A 89 -2.36 -1.36 -4.93
C LYS A 89 -3.79 -1.31 -4.39
N TYR A 90 -4.60 -2.32 -4.69
CA TYR A 90 -5.96 -2.42 -4.17
C TYR A 90 -5.99 -2.63 -2.65
N LEU A 91 -5.21 -3.60 -2.13
CA LEU A 91 -5.14 -3.89 -0.70
C LEU A 91 -4.62 -2.71 0.12
N HIS A 92 -3.57 -2.05 -0.38
CA HIS A 92 -3.02 -0.85 0.24
C HIS A 92 -4.05 0.29 0.25
N GLY A 93 -4.80 0.46 -0.84
CA GLY A 93 -5.86 1.47 -0.92
C GLY A 93 -7.00 1.26 0.08
N ILE A 94 -7.32 0.02 0.43
CA ILE A 94 -8.28 -0.28 1.52
C ILE A 94 -7.66 0.09 2.86
N ALA A 95 -6.44 -0.39 3.14
CA ALA A 95 -5.79 -0.16 4.42
C ALA A 95 -5.58 1.34 4.73
N SER A 96 -5.22 2.15 3.73
CA SER A 96 -5.08 3.60 3.90
C SER A 96 -6.40 4.29 4.25
N LYS A 97 -7.53 3.87 3.64
CA LYS A 97 -8.86 4.43 3.94
C LYS A 97 -9.32 4.10 5.35
N ASP A 98 -9.06 2.88 5.82
CA ASP A 98 -9.39 2.48 7.18
C ASP A 98 -8.61 3.36 8.20
N VAL A 99 -7.33 3.63 7.93
CA VAL A 99 -6.51 4.52 8.77
C VAL A 99 -7.03 5.96 8.77
N GLU A 100 -7.36 6.53 7.60
CA GLU A 100 -7.96 7.87 7.50
C GLU A 100 -9.29 7.98 8.25
N SER A 101 -10.11 6.93 8.25
CA SER A 101 -11.38 6.91 8.97
C SER A 101 -11.25 6.82 10.49
N THR A 102 -10.11 6.29 10.97
CA THR A 102 -9.85 6.07 12.40
C THR A 102 -9.01 7.19 13.02
N LEU A 103 -8.28 7.96 12.20
CA LEU A 103 -7.57 9.14 12.66
C LEU A 103 -8.58 10.22 13.06
N PRO A 104 -8.49 10.79 14.29
CA PRO A 104 -9.31 11.93 14.65
C PRO A 104 -9.02 13.03 13.62
N ARG A 105 -10.06 13.45 12.88
CA ARG A 105 -9.96 14.59 11.97
C ARG A 105 -9.37 15.73 12.80
N LEU A 106 -8.12 16.10 12.51
CA LEU A 106 -7.51 17.29 13.08
C LEU A 106 -8.45 18.42 12.66
N LYS A 107 -9.30 18.87 13.58
CA LYS A 107 -10.09 20.09 13.40
C LYS A 107 -9.04 21.13 13.10
N GLU A 108 -9.03 21.63 11.88
CA GLU A 108 -8.17 22.73 11.47
C GLU A 108 -8.49 23.86 12.44
N ARG A 109 -7.62 24.02 13.43
CA ARG A 109 -7.76 25.09 14.41
C ARG A 109 -7.39 26.31 13.60
N GLU A 110 -8.36 27.19 13.34
CA GLU A 110 -8.09 28.46 12.68
C GLU A 110 -6.90 29.11 13.38
N LEU A 111 -5.75 29.12 12.71
CA LEU A 111 -4.56 29.82 13.18
C LEU A 111 -4.83 31.29 12.88
N ARG A 112 -5.57 31.94 13.78
CA ARG A 112 -5.74 33.39 13.71
C ARG A 112 -4.41 34.02 14.09
N PRO A 113 -3.82 34.86 13.22
CA PRO A 113 -2.66 35.63 13.60
C PRO A 113 -3.01 36.40 14.86
N HIS A 114 -2.15 36.34 15.87
CA HIS A 114 -2.29 37.21 17.02
C HIS A 114 -2.18 38.65 16.50
N SER A 115 -3.17 39.49 16.79
CA SER A 115 -3.25 40.85 16.25
C SER A 115 -2.25 41.83 16.85
N ILE A 116 -1.40 41.36 17.77
CA ILE A 116 -0.41 42.17 18.47
C ILE A 116 0.93 41.83 17.84
N SER A 117 1.64 42.86 17.35
CA SER A 117 2.99 42.69 16.87
C SER A 117 3.90 42.32 18.04
N VAL A 118 4.89 41.45 17.80
CA VAL A 118 5.92 41.11 18.80
C VAL A 118 6.60 42.37 19.33
N ASP A 119 6.76 43.39 18.48
CA ASP A 119 7.34 44.68 18.87
C ASP A 119 6.44 45.49 19.82
N ASP A 120 5.12 45.34 19.73
CA ASP A 120 4.18 46.05 20.60
C ASP A 120 4.09 45.38 21.98
N ASP A 121 4.13 44.04 22.00
CA ASP A 121 4.16 43.24 23.25
C ASP A 121 5.44 43.50 24.06
N LEU A 122 6.59 43.61 23.36
CA LEU A 122 7.87 43.98 23.97
C LEU A 122 7.87 45.42 24.54
N LYS A 123 7.20 46.36 23.87
CA LYS A 123 7.06 47.75 24.36
C LYS A 123 6.13 47.85 25.55
N GLU A 124 5.06 47.07 25.58
CA GLU A 124 4.13 47.04 26.72
C GLU A 124 4.81 46.44 27.96
N ALA A 125 5.58 45.36 27.78
CA ALA A 125 6.40 44.78 28.84
C ALA A 125 7.47 45.77 29.37
N ALA A 126 8.13 46.51 28.48
CA ALA A 126 9.11 47.54 28.88
C ALA A 126 8.47 48.67 29.71
N LYS A 127 7.26 49.13 29.34
CA LYS A 127 6.52 50.13 30.12
C LYS A 127 6.10 49.63 31.50
N GLN A 128 5.73 48.36 31.64
CA GLN A 128 5.36 47.79 32.94
C GLN A 128 6.54 47.73 33.92
N VAL A 129 7.77 47.61 33.42
CA VAL A 129 8.99 47.64 34.25
C VAL A 129 9.36 49.06 34.68
N GLU A 130 9.16 50.07 33.82
CA GLU A 130 9.40 51.49 34.17
C GLU A 130 8.41 52.04 35.20
N VAL A 131 7.16 51.53 35.25
CA VAL A 131 6.14 51.97 36.22
C VAL A 131 6.31 51.31 37.60
N MET A 132 7.15 50.27 37.71
CA MET A 132 7.44 49.54 38.96
C MET A 132 8.79 49.93 39.60
N GLY A 133 9.53 50.90 39.05
CA GLY A 133 10.74 51.49 39.64
C GLY A 133 10.48 52.88 40.22
#